data_AF-A0A6M2F6X5-F1
#
_entry.id   AF-A0A6M2F6X5-F1
#
_cell.length_a   1.000
_cell.length_b   1.000
_cell.length_c   1.000
_cell.angle_alpha   90.00
_cell.angle_beta   90.00
_cell.angle_gamma   90.00
#
_symmetry.space_group_name_H-M   'P 1'
#
loop_
_entity.id
_entity.type
_entity.pdbx_description
1 polymer ?
#
loop_
_entity_poly.entity_id
_entity_poly.type
_entity_poly.pdbx_seq_one_letter_code
_entity_poly.pdbx_strand_id
1 'polypeptide(L)'
;MLEANVPREVPERVLFERDIFGWEAMNVIACEGAERIERPETYKQWKMRIQRAGFRQLPVNREIFTTAKERVQALHHKDFVIDEDSRWLLQGWKGRIVYALSSWKPDS
;
A
#
# COMPACT_ATOMS: atom_id res chain seq x y z
N MET A 1 -7.93 -10.74 -1.49
CA MET A 1 -6.50 -11.13 -1.50
C MET A 1 -6.31 -12.38 -0.67
N LEU A 2 -6.54 -12.35 0.65
CA LEU A 2 -6.35 -13.51 1.53
C LEU A 2 -7.12 -14.76 1.10
N GLU A 3 -8.39 -14.62 0.71
CA GLU A 3 -9.19 -15.75 0.21
C GLU A 3 -8.53 -16.53 -0.95
N ALA A 4 -7.81 -15.83 -1.83
CA ALA A 4 -7.17 -16.44 -2.99
C ALA A 4 -5.75 -16.97 -2.69
N ASN A 5 -5.18 -16.65 -1.52
CA ASN A 5 -3.77 -16.90 -1.21
C ASN A 5 -3.56 -17.72 0.07
N VAL A 6 -4.55 -17.79 0.96
CA VAL A 6 -4.43 -18.38 2.29
C VAL A 6 -5.69 -19.21 2.59
N PRO A 7 -5.58 -20.51 2.94
CA PRO A 7 -6.71 -21.33 3.35
C PRO A 7 -7.47 -20.71 4.53
N ARG A 8 -8.76 -21.03 4.66
CA ARG A 8 -9.65 -20.40 5.64
C ARG A 8 -9.36 -20.85 7.07
N GLU A 9 -8.80 -22.04 7.19
CA GLU A 9 -8.52 -22.75 8.44
C GLU A 9 -7.24 -22.23 9.11
N VAL A 10 -6.43 -21.44 8.40
CA VAL A 10 -5.19 -20.85 8.91
C VAL A 10 -5.53 -19.80 9.97
N PRO A 11 -5.17 -19.99 11.25
CA PRO A 11 -5.54 -19.06 12.32
C PRO A 11 -5.00 -17.64 12.11
N GLU A 12 -3.82 -17.51 11.50
CA GLU A 12 -3.21 -16.23 11.17
C GLU A 12 -4.08 -15.44 10.19
N ARG A 13 -4.77 -16.10 9.25
CA ARG A 13 -5.70 -15.43 8.36
C ARG A 13 -6.84 -14.76 9.13
N VAL A 14 -7.41 -15.47 10.11
CA VAL A 14 -8.50 -14.93 10.95
C VAL A 14 -8.00 -13.73 11.75
N LEU A 15 -6.78 -13.78 12.28
CA LEU A 15 -6.15 -12.66 12.98
C LEU A 15 -6.02 -11.44 12.06
N PHE A 16 -5.49 -11.61 10.84
CA PHE A 16 -5.40 -10.50 9.87
C PHE A 16 -6.77 -9.93 9.48
N GLU A 17 -7.73 -10.79 9.17
CA GLU A 17 -9.08 -10.37 8.75
C GLU A 17 -9.83 -9.64 9.88
N ARG A 18 -9.75 -10.14 11.12
CA ARG A 18 -10.50 -9.57 12.26
C ARG A 18 -9.77 -8.40 12.90
N ASP A 19 -8.52 -8.59 13.27
CA ASP A 19 -7.82 -7.70 14.21
C ASP A 19 -7.09 -6.56 13.49
N ILE A 20 -6.77 -6.73 12.21
CA ILE A 20 -6.12 -5.69 11.40
C ILE A 20 -7.16 -5.05 10.49
N PHE A 21 -7.61 -5.76 9.45
CA PHE A 21 -8.53 -5.18 8.47
C PHE A 21 -9.91 -4.87 9.05
N GLY A 22 -10.42 -5.73 9.94
CA GLY A 22 -11.69 -5.51 10.63
C GLY A 22 -11.65 -4.26 11.51
N TRP A 23 -10.56 -4.06 12.25
CA TRP A 23 -10.36 -2.86 13.06
C TRP A 23 -10.23 -1.60 12.21
N GLU A 24 -9.39 -1.62 11.16
CA GLU A 24 -9.21 -0.48 10.24
C GLU A 24 -10.55 -0.08 9.60
N ALA A 25 -11.31 -1.06 9.10
CA ALA A 25 -12.62 -0.83 8.49
C ALA A 25 -13.62 -0.24 9.50
N MET A 26 -13.67 -0.78 10.72
CA MET A 26 -14.52 -0.25 11.79
C MET A 26 -14.14 1.19 12.15
N ASN A 27 -12.85 1.49 12.26
CA ASN A 27 -12.39 2.84 12.60
C ASN A 27 -12.75 3.86 11.50
N VAL A 28 -12.62 3.48 10.22
CA VAL A 28 -13.00 4.35 9.10
C VAL A 28 -14.51 4.60 9.04
N ILE A 29 -15.34 3.59 9.32
CA ILE A 29 -16.80 3.65 9.16
C ILE A 29 -17.50 4.26 10.38
N ALA A 30 -17.09 3.87 11.60
CA ALA A 30 -17.85 4.15 12.81
C ALA A 30 -17.28 5.30 13.66
N CYS A 31 -16.01 5.65 13.50
CA CYS A 31 -15.39 6.72 14.28
C CYS A 31 -15.41 8.05 13.53
N GLU A 32 -15.52 9.14 14.27
CA GLU A 32 -15.55 10.51 13.74
C GLU A 32 -14.60 11.43 14.50
N GLY A 33 -14.43 12.66 14.01
CA GLY A 33 -13.67 13.69 14.73
C GLY A 33 -12.26 13.20 15.08
N ALA A 34 -11.81 13.37 16.33
CA ALA A 34 -10.50 12.88 16.77
C ALA A 34 -10.43 11.35 16.99
N GLU A 35 -11.58 10.67 17.09
CA GLU A 35 -11.65 9.21 17.34
C GLU A 35 -11.36 8.41 16.07
N ARG A 36 -11.53 9.01 14.88
CA ARG A 36 -11.08 8.40 13.63
C ARG A 36 -9.57 8.54 13.48
N ILE A 37 -8.89 7.43 13.67
CA ILE A 37 -7.44 7.28 13.58
C ILE A 37 -7.05 7.01 12.13
N GLU A 38 -7.68 6.02 11.51
CA GLU A 38 -7.46 5.65 10.12
C GLU A 38 -8.06 6.68 9.16
N ARG A 39 -7.18 7.30 8.37
CA ARG A 39 -7.52 8.33 7.38
C ARG A 39 -6.77 8.05 6.08
N PRO A 40 -7.11 6.94 5.39
CA PRO A 40 -6.44 6.59 4.16
C PRO A 40 -6.63 7.71 3.13
N GLU A 41 -5.52 8.17 2.57
CA GLU A 41 -5.48 9.12 1.47
C GLU A 41 -4.76 8.47 0.28
N THR A 42 -5.09 8.93 -0.91
CA THR A 42 -4.42 8.48 -2.13
C THR A 42 -2.95 8.90 -2.12
N TYR A 43 -2.08 8.13 -2.78
CA TYR A 43 -0.67 8.49 -2.97
C TYR A 43 -0.50 9.86 -3.67
N LYS A 44 -1.48 10.27 -4.49
CA LYS A 44 -1.50 11.59 -5.12
C LYS A 44 -1.73 12.71 -4.10
N GLN A 45 -2.63 12.52 -3.13
CA GLN A 45 -2.81 13.48 -2.03
C GLN A 45 -1.55 13.55 -1.15
N TRP A 46 -0.97 12.40 -0.82
CA TRP A 46 0.30 12.35 -0.09
C TRP A 46 1.43 13.07 -0.83
N LYS A 47 1.54 12.90 -2.16
CA LYS A 47 2.50 13.63 -2.99
C LYS A 47 2.35 15.15 -2.82
N MET A 48 1.13 15.67 -2.88
CA MET A 48 0.89 17.11 -2.69
C MET A 48 1.25 17.58 -1.28
N ARG A 49 0.94 16.79 -0.24
CA ARG A 49 1.29 17.12 1.15
C ARG A 49 2.80 17.17 1.37
N ILE A 50 3.52 16.16 0.89
CA ILE A 50 4.97 16.04 1.07
C ILE A 50 5.71 17.14 0.29
N GLN A 51 5.26 17.45 -0.92
CA GLN A 51 5.83 18.58 -1.70
C GLN A 51 5.61 19.93 -1.02
N ARG A 52 4.41 20.18 -0.47
CA ARG A 52 4.13 21.41 0.30
C ARG A 52 4.96 21.51 1.58
N ALA A 53 5.42 20.40 2.12
CA ALA A 53 6.35 20.36 3.25
C ALA A 53 7.82 20.61 2.84
N GLY A 54 8.10 20.95 1.58
CA GLY A 54 9.46 21.28 1.11
C GLY A 54 10.31 20.05 0.77
N PHE A 55 9.69 18.94 0.34
CA PHE A 55 10.42 17.75 -0.08
C PHE A 55 10.27 17.50 -1.58
N ARG A 56 11.36 17.02 -2.19
CA ARG A 56 11.40 16.61 -3.59
C ARG A 56 11.39 15.09 -3.73
N GLN A 57 10.48 14.59 -4.56
CA GLN A 57 10.35 13.16 -4.85
C GLN A 57 11.55 12.64 -5.66
N LEU A 58 12.14 11.54 -5.20
CA LEU A 58 13.19 10.80 -5.89
C LEU A 58 12.58 9.75 -6.84
N PRO A 59 13.26 9.40 -7.95
CA PRO A 59 12.83 8.28 -8.79
C PRO A 59 12.91 6.96 -8.02
N VAL A 60 12.09 5.99 -8.41
CA VAL A 60 12.19 4.63 -7.88
C VAL A 60 13.52 4.02 -8.31
N ASN A 61 14.22 3.39 -7.38
CA ASN A 61 15.45 2.68 -7.72
C ASN A 61 15.10 1.48 -8.64
N ARG A 62 15.74 1.41 -9.81
CA ARG A 62 15.47 0.38 -10.83
C ARG A 62 15.75 -1.04 -10.37
N GLU A 63 16.77 -1.25 -9.55
CA GLU A 63 17.11 -2.56 -9.00
C GLU A 63 16.03 -3.03 -8.02
N ILE A 64 15.57 -2.13 -7.14
CA ILE A 64 14.46 -2.40 -6.22
C ILE A 64 13.18 -2.74 -6.99
N PHE A 65 12.84 -1.94 -8.01
CA PHE A 65 11.66 -2.17 -8.85
C PHE A 65 11.73 -3.55 -9.52
N THR A 66 12.85 -3.86 -10.17
CA THR A 66 13.04 -5.11 -10.91
C THR A 66 12.96 -6.31 -9.96
N THR A 67 13.68 -6.23 -8.83
CA THR A 67 13.66 -7.29 -7.80
C THR A 67 12.25 -7.52 -7.24
N ALA A 68 11.51 -6.46 -6.94
CA ALA A 68 10.14 -6.56 -6.45
C ALA A 68 9.21 -7.21 -7.48
N LYS A 69 9.31 -6.77 -8.74
CA LYS A 69 8.50 -7.30 -9.85
C LYS A 69 8.78 -8.78 -10.09
N GLU A 70 10.05 -9.18 -10.15
CA GLU A 70 10.46 -10.58 -10.34
C GLU A 70 9.98 -11.47 -9.19
N ARG A 71 10.13 -11.03 -7.93
CA ARG A 71 9.62 -11.78 -6.77
C ARG A 71 8.11 -11.96 -6.79
N VAL A 72 7.36 -10.93 -7.18
CA VAL A 72 5.90 -11.03 -7.30
C VAL A 72 5.50 -11.99 -8.40
N GLN A 73 6.17 -11.94 -9.56
CA GLN A 73 5.91 -12.84 -10.67
C GLN A 73 6.26 -14.30 -10.36
N ALA A 74 7.32 -14.55 -9.59
CA ALA A 74 7.80 -15.89 -9.28
C ALA A 74 7.07 -16.56 -8.10
N LEU A 75 6.71 -15.79 -7.07
CA LEU A 75 6.30 -16.34 -5.76
C LEU A 75 4.86 -16.03 -5.36
N HIS A 76 4.15 -15.16 -6.08
CA HIS A 76 2.84 -14.67 -5.67
C HIS A 76 1.76 -15.00 -6.70
N HIS A 77 0.50 -14.91 -6.27
CA HIS A 77 -0.63 -15.10 -7.16
C HIS A 77 -0.61 -14.09 -8.32
N LYS A 78 -0.93 -14.55 -9.53
CA LYS A 78 -0.87 -13.78 -10.80
C LYS A 78 -1.59 -12.43 -10.84
N ASP A 79 -2.51 -12.20 -9.89
CA ASP A 79 -3.29 -10.97 -9.78
C ASP A 79 -2.57 -9.89 -8.94
N PHE A 80 -1.45 -10.22 -8.30
CA PHE A 80 -0.55 -9.24 -7.72
C PHE A 80 0.22 -8.52 -8.82
N VAL A 81 0.35 -7.20 -8.68
CA VAL A 81 1.04 -6.36 -9.66
C VAL A 81 2.01 -5.43 -8.94
N ILE A 82 3.20 -5.28 -9.51
CA ILE A 82 4.15 -4.21 -9.19
C ILE A 82 4.21 -3.29 -10.39
N ASP A 83 3.94 -2.01 -10.16
CA ASP A 83 3.92 -0.98 -11.20
C ASP A 83 4.60 0.30 -10.74
N GLU A 84 4.90 1.20 -11.67
CA GLU A 84 5.44 2.53 -11.37
C GLU A 84 4.54 3.62 -11.96
N ASP A 85 4.05 4.52 -11.11
CA ASP A 85 3.38 5.75 -11.56
C ASP A 85 4.02 6.96 -10.90
N SER A 86 4.43 7.94 -11.70
CA SER A 86 4.82 9.26 -11.19
C SER A 86 5.89 9.20 -10.07
N ARG A 87 6.85 8.27 -10.20
CA ARG A 87 7.92 7.93 -9.23
C ARG A 87 7.45 7.25 -7.94
N TRP A 88 6.28 6.63 -7.97
CA TRP A 88 5.80 5.75 -6.91
C TRP A 88 5.91 4.30 -7.34
N LEU A 89 6.42 3.45 -6.45
CA LEU A 89 6.33 2.01 -6.59
C LEU A 89 4.94 1.59 -6.07
N LEU A 90 4.12 1.03 -6.93
CA LEU A 90 2.74 0.64 -6.63
C LEU A 90 2.65 -0.87 -6.49
N GLN A 91 2.03 -1.34 -5.42
CA GLN A 91 1.62 -2.72 -5.24
C GLN A 91 0.11 -2.82 -5.40
N GLY A 92 -0.35 -3.68 -6.29
CA GLY A 92 -1.77 -3.86 -6.62
C GLY A 92 -2.27 -5.29 -6.50
N TRP A 93 -3.59 -5.42 -6.42
CA TRP A 93 -4.34 -6.69 -6.46
C TRP A 93 -5.58 -6.53 -7.34
N LYS A 94 -5.71 -7.36 -8.39
CA LYS A 94 -6.86 -7.33 -9.33
C LYS A 94 -7.19 -5.92 -9.86
N GLY A 95 -6.16 -5.19 -10.31
CA GLY A 95 -6.30 -3.85 -10.87
C GLY A 95 -6.55 -2.72 -9.86
N ARG A 96 -6.50 -3.01 -8.56
CA ARG A 96 -6.59 -1.99 -7.50
C ARG A 96 -5.23 -1.80 -6.84
N ILE A 97 -4.83 -0.55 -6.65
CA ILE A 97 -3.64 -0.20 -5.87
C ILE A 97 -3.96 -0.44 -4.38
N VAL A 98 -3.10 -1.19 -3.71
CA VAL A 98 -3.22 -1.50 -2.28
C VAL A 98 -2.20 -0.69 -1.48
N TYR A 99 -0.96 -0.62 -1.96
CA TYR A 99 0.10 0.16 -1.34
C TYR A 99 0.86 0.99 -2.38
N ALA A 100 1.38 2.12 -1.94
CA ALA A 100 2.24 3.00 -2.73
C ALA A 100 3.45 3.40 -1.91
N LEU A 101 4.65 3.19 -2.44
CA LEU A 101 5.91 3.51 -1.80
C LEU A 101 6.64 4.60 -2.59
N SER A 102 7.29 5.52 -1.88
CA SER A 102 8.08 6.60 -2.48
C SER A 102 9.24 7.02 -1.58
N SER A 103 10.23 7.66 -2.17
CA SER A 103 11.38 8.22 -1.46
C SER A 103 11.49 9.71 -1.73
N TRP A 104 11.93 10.45 -0.71
CA TRP A 104 11.93 11.91 -0.70
C TRP A 104 13.22 12.41 -0.09
N LYS A 105 13.65 13.59 -0.51
CA LYS A 105 14.71 14.34 0.17
C LYS A 105 14.26 15.79 0.38
N PRO A 106 14.80 16.50 1.39
CA PRO A 106 14.58 17.93 1.52
C PRO A 106 14.91 18.65 0.21
N ASP A 107 14.06 19.60 -0.16
CA ASP A 107 14.29 20.52 -1.28
C ASP A 107 15.07 21.72 -0.74
N SER A 108 16.35 21.45 -0.44
CA SER A 108 17.35 22.39 0.10
C SER A 108 18.58 22.38 -0.79
#